data_AF-A0A3B8ZAS2-F1
#
_entry.id   AF-A0A3B8ZAS2-F1
#
_cell.length_a   1.000
_cell.length_b   1.000
_cell.length_c   1.000
_cell.angle_alpha   90.00
_cell.angle_beta   90.00
_cell.angle_gamma   90.00
#
_symmetry.space_group_name_H-M   'P 1'
#
loop_
_entity.id
_entity.type
_entity.pdbx_description
1 polymer ?
#
loop_
_entity_poly.entity_id
_entity_poly.type
_entity_poly.pdbx_seq_one_letter_code
_entity_poly.pdbx_strand_id
1 'polypeptide(L)'
;PRNRETRAPLVEELIPHKEQIDPKYTFLFEAPTEDDKGNKTLVRYSRKTKEQYVQSEVNKKATGWKAFYRDGKWDITKPITKGKKKH
;
A
#
# COMPACT_ATOMS: atom_id res chain seq x y z
N PRO A 1 23.14 1.23 -16.11
CA PRO A 1 22.15 0.79 -15.09
C PRO A 1 21.20 -0.28 -15.65
N ARG A 2 21.63 -1.55 -15.61
CA ARG A 2 21.02 -2.68 -16.32
C ARG A 2 19.83 -3.33 -15.59
N ASN A 3 19.39 -2.74 -14.47
CA ASN A 3 18.27 -3.26 -13.72
C ASN A 3 17.38 -2.10 -13.23
N ARG A 4 16.40 -1.72 -14.04
CA ARG A 4 15.33 -0.79 -13.63
C ARG A 4 14.26 -1.56 -12.85
N GLU A 5 14.66 -2.37 -11.89
CA GLU A 5 13.76 -2.99 -10.92
C GLU A 5 13.47 -2.00 -9.78
N THR A 6 12.97 -0.81 -10.11
CA THR A 6 12.37 0.06 -9.10
C THR A 6 10.98 -0.49 -8.77
N ARG A 7 10.95 -1.71 -8.23
CA ARG A 7 9.73 -2.29 -7.67
C ARG A 7 9.52 -1.68 -6.29
N ALA A 8 8.26 -1.38 -5.98
CA ALA A 8 7.89 -1.02 -4.63
C ALA A 8 8.16 -2.21 -3.69
N PRO A 9 8.72 -2.00 -2.49
CA PRO A 9 8.73 -3.04 -1.47
C PRO A 9 7.30 -3.35 -1.01
N LEU A 10 7.07 -4.60 -0.61
CA LEU A 10 5.83 -4.99 0.06
C LEU A 10 5.85 -4.47 1.49
N VAL A 11 4.68 -4.19 2.05
CA VAL A 11 4.57 -3.80 3.45
C VAL A 11 5.07 -4.93 4.36
N GLU A 12 4.74 -6.18 4.04
CA GLU A 12 5.18 -7.35 4.82
C GLU A 12 6.71 -7.47 4.91
N GLU A 13 7.41 -7.08 3.85
CA GLU A 13 8.88 -7.14 3.79
C GLU A 13 9.50 -6.05 4.67
N LEU A 14 8.80 -4.93 4.87
CA LEU A 14 9.28 -3.84 5.70
C LEU A 14 9.16 -4.14 7.20
N ILE A 15 8.17 -4.93 7.62
CA ILE A 15 7.94 -5.28 9.03
C ILE A 15 9.17 -5.90 9.73
N PRO A 16 9.84 -6.94 9.19
CA PRO A 16 11.04 -7.50 9.82
C PRO A 16 12.23 -6.53 9.79
N HIS A 17 12.24 -5.58 8.85
CA HIS A 17 13.30 -4.58 8.72
C HIS A 17 13.00 -3.28 9.47
N LYS A 18 11.91 -3.21 10.26
CA LYS A 18 11.49 -1.99 10.96
C LYS A 18 12.55 -1.40 11.88
N GLU A 19 13.40 -2.23 12.49
CA GLU A 19 14.47 -1.81 13.40
C GLU A 19 15.63 -1.11 12.68
N GLN A 20 15.78 -1.35 11.38
CA GLN A 20 16.81 -0.73 10.53
C GLN A 20 16.30 0.51 9.79
N ILE A 21 14.99 0.77 9.85
CA ILE A 21 14.33 1.87 9.15
C ILE A 21 14.10 3.01 10.13
N ASP A 22 14.30 4.24 9.64
CA ASP A 22 14.10 5.45 10.44
C ASP A 22 12.67 5.54 11.01
N PRO A 23 12.49 5.90 12.29
CA PRO A 23 11.18 5.98 12.94
C PRO A 23 10.21 6.97 12.26
N LYS A 24 10.71 7.89 11.42
CA LYS A 24 9.85 8.71 10.56
C LYS A 24 8.95 7.89 9.64
N TYR A 25 9.35 6.67 9.30
CA TYR A 25 8.59 5.76 8.43
C TYR A 25 7.78 4.72 9.21
N THR A 26 7.66 4.85 10.53
CA THR A 26 6.92 3.87 11.35
C THR A 26 5.47 3.69 10.88
N PHE A 27 4.86 4.75 10.36
CA PHE A 27 3.51 4.70 9.78
C PHE A 27 3.36 3.69 8.64
N LEU A 28 4.43 3.35 7.92
CA LEU A 28 4.42 2.32 6.87
C LEU A 28 4.25 0.92 7.42
N PHE A 29 4.72 0.64 8.65
CA PHE A 29 4.52 -0.66 9.29
C PHE A 29 3.12 -0.81 9.86
N GLU A 30 2.44 0.31 10.14
CA GLU A 30 1.02 0.34 10.49
C GLU A 30 0.11 0.20 9.26
N ALA A 31 0.69 0.21 8.06
CA ALA A 31 -0.08 0.04 6.84
C ALA A 31 -0.66 -1.38 6.77
N PRO A 32 -1.86 -1.53 6.20
CA PRO A 32 -2.42 -2.85 5.92
C PRO A 32 -1.50 -3.63 4.98
N THR A 33 -1.05 -4.81 5.42
CA THR A 33 -0.18 -5.73 4.66
C THR A 33 -0.93 -6.46 3.54
N GLU A 34 -2.23 -6.63 3.73
CA GLU A 34 -3.12 -7.35 2.83
C GLU A 34 -4.42 -6.56 2.65
N ASP A 35 -5.01 -6.71 1.46
CA ASP A 35 -6.39 -6.29 1.18
C ASP A 35 -7.40 -7.27 1.81
N ASP A 36 -8.68 -6.89 1.83
CA ASP A 36 -9.88 -7.68 2.19
C ASP A 36 -9.91 -9.08 1.58
N LYS A 37 -9.24 -9.26 0.43
CA LYS A 37 -9.12 -10.51 -0.32
C LYS A 37 -7.84 -11.31 -0.04
N GLY A 38 -7.00 -10.90 0.91
CA GLY A 38 -5.70 -11.53 1.19
C GLY A 38 -4.63 -11.21 0.14
N ASN A 39 -4.77 -10.09 -0.59
CA ASN A 39 -3.77 -9.69 -1.59
C ASN A 39 -2.73 -8.79 -0.94
N LYS A 40 -1.45 -9.14 -1.09
CA LYS A 40 -0.32 -8.38 -0.57
C LYS A 40 -0.29 -6.94 -1.08
N THR A 41 0.08 -6.02 -0.20
CA THR A 41 0.14 -4.59 -0.48
C THR A 41 1.57 -4.10 -0.67
N LEU A 42 1.73 -3.16 -1.59
CA LEU A 42 2.99 -2.54 -2.01
C LEU A 42 3.03 -1.09 -1.58
N VAL A 43 4.15 -0.63 -1.04
CA VAL A 43 4.37 0.78 -0.69
C VAL A 43 4.75 1.59 -1.93
N ARG A 44 3.92 2.57 -2.27
CA ARG A 44 4.10 3.48 -3.41
C ARG A 44 4.18 4.92 -2.95
N TYR A 45 4.74 5.77 -3.81
CA TYR A 45 4.79 7.21 -3.58
C TYR A 45 3.96 7.96 -4.63
N SER A 46 3.01 8.76 -4.16
CA SER A 46 2.18 9.63 -4.98
C SER A 46 2.95 10.92 -5.25
N ARG A 47 3.42 11.11 -6.49
CA ARG A 47 4.12 12.35 -6.87
C ARG A 47 3.20 13.58 -6.83
N LYS A 48 1.89 13.38 -7.02
CA LYS A 48 0.90 14.46 -7.05
C LYS A 48 0.68 15.05 -5.66
N THR A 49 0.54 14.18 -4.68
CA THR A 49 0.27 14.60 -3.29
C THR A 49 1.51 14.60 -2.42
N LYS A 50 2.64 14.09 -2.96
CA LYS A 50 3.93 13.92 -2.29
C LYS A 50 3.85 13.03 -1.04
N GLU A 51 2.93 12.07 -1.04
CA GLU A 51 2.66 11.17 0.08
C GLU A 51 2.92 9.72 -0.28
N GLN A 52 3.14 8.89 0.73
CA GLN A 52 3.21 7.44 0.58
C GLN A 52 1.81 6.84 0.69
N TYR A 53 1.54 5.86 -0.17
CA TYR A 53 0.28 5.12 -0.19
C TYR A 53 0.57 3.66 -0.44
N VAL A 54 -0.28 2.78 0.06
CA VAL A 54 -0.19 1.35 -0.27
C VAL A 54 -1.22 0.98 -1.32
N GLN A 55 -0.91 0.00 -2.15
CA GLN A 55 -1.88 -0.59 -3.08
C GLN A 55 -1.73 -2.09 -3.09
N SER A 56 -2.81 -2.84 -3.32
CA SER A 56 -2.68 -4.27 -3.58
C SER A 56 -2.52 -4.54 -5.08
N GLU A 57 -1.72 -5.55 -5.38
CA GLU A 57 -1.39 -5.96 -6.74
C GLU A 57 -1.48 -7.48 -6.84
N VAL A 58 -2.10 -7.97 -7.91
CA VAL A 58 -2.24 -9.39 -8.21
C VAL A 58 -1.72 -9.60 -9.62
N ASN A 59 -0.79 -10.53 -9.81
CA ASN A 59 -0.19 -10.81 -11.13
C ASN A 59 0.35 -9.55 -11.84
N LYS A 60 1.05 -8.68 -11.10
CA LYS A 60 1.57 -7.39 -11.60
C LYS A 60 0.50 -6.39 -12.04
N LYS A 61 -0.75 -6.60 -11.65
CA LYS A 61 -1.89 -5.73 -11.95
C LYS A 61 -2.50 -5.17 -10.68
N ALA A 62 -2.62 -3.85 -10.61
CA ALA A 62 -3.30 -3.19 -9.49
C ALA A 62 -4.74 -3.70 -9.38
N THR A 63 -5.15 -4.16 -8.21
CA THR A 63 -6.52 -4.62 -7.93
C THR A 63 -7.51 -3.46 -7.92
N GLY A 64 -6.99 -2.23 -7.77
CA GLY A 64 -7.76 -1.00 -7.56
C GLY A 64 -7.96 -0.66 -6.09
N TRP A 65 -7.53 -1.54 -5.17
CA TRP A 65 -7.47 -1.23 -3.75
C TRP A 65 -6.22 -0.43 -3.42
N LYS A 66 -6.41 0.63 -2.64
CA LYS A 66 -5.35 1.52 -2.18
C LYS A 66 -5.64 1.95 -0.75
N ALA A 67 -4.61 2.27 0.02
CA ALA A 67 -4.78 2.98 1.28
C ALA A 67 -3.81 4.16 1.34
N PHE A 68 -4.30 5.29 1.83
CA PHE A 68 -3.55 6.53 1.99
C PHE A 68 -3.41 6.86 3.47
N TYR A 69 -2.23 7.28 3.91
CA TYR A 69 -2.04 7.70 5.28
C TYR A 69 -2.46 9.16 5.44
N ARG A 70 -3.55 9.42 6.17
CA ARG A 70 -4.14 10.74 6.43
C ARG A 70 -4.47 10.87 7.91
N ASP A 71 -4.09 11.99 8.52
CA ASP A 71 -4.44 12.31 9.91
C ASP A 71 -4.09 11.22 10.93
N GLY A 72 -2.95 10.54 10.73
CA GLY A 72 -2.51 9.45 11.60
C GLY A 72 -3.21 8.11 11.36
N LYS A 73 -3.99 7.98 10.28
CA LYS A 73 -4.80 6.80 9.99
C LYS A 73 -4.69 6.38 8.52
N TRP A 74 -4.85 5.09 8.27
CA TRP A 74 -4.91 4.55 6.91
C TRP A 74 -6.33 4.63 6.36
N ASP A 75 -6.55 5.55 5.43
CA ASP A 75 -7.80 5.70 4.68
C ASP A 75 -7.81 4.73 3.50
N ILE A 76 -8.62 3.67 3.61
CA ILE A 76 -8.70 2.60 2.61
C ILE A 76 -9.67 3.01 1.50
N THR A 77 -9.13 3.24 0.31
CA THR A 77 -9.88 3.43 -0.93
C THR A 77 -10.03 2.09 -1.66
N LYS A 78 -11.20 1.46 -1.51
CA LYS A 78 -11.56 0.27 -2.29
C LYS A 78 -11.93 0.67 -3.73
N PRO A 79 -11.66 -0.18 -4.74
CA PRO A 79 -12.18 0.06 -6.07
C PRO A 79 -13.71 0.01 -5.99
N ILE A 80 -14.40 0.96 -6.62
CA ILE A 80 -15.84 0.92 -6.79
C ILE A 80 -16.23 -0.35 -7.55
N THR A 81 -16.50 -1.43 -6.83
CA THR A 81 -17.25 -2.55 -7.39
C THR A 81 -18.66 -2.03 -7.63
N LYS A 82 -19.04 -1.80 -8.89
CA LYS A 82 -20.44 -1.66 -9.25
C LYS A 82 -21.17 -2.95 -8.80
N GLY A 83 -21.81 -2.92 -7.63
CA GLY A 83 -22.62 -4.00 -7.05
C GLY A 83 -22.26 -4.24 -5.58
N LYS A 84 -23.16 -4.18 -4.60
CA LYS A 84 -24.63 -4.18 -4.58
C LYS A 84 -25.11 -3.09 -3.61
N LYS A 85 -26.03 -2.22 -4.05
CA LYS A 85 -26.98 -1.58 -3.13
C LYS A 85 -27.76 -2.72 -2.49
N LYS A 86 -27.69 -2.86 -1.16
CA LYS A 86 -28.73 -3.57 -0.41
C LYS A 86 -29.89 -2.57 -0.24
N HIS A 87 -30.99 -2.81 -0.92
CA HIS A 87 -32.33 -2.35 -0.55
C HIS A 87 -33.25 -3.56 -0.63
#